data_AF-A0A3E0H992-F1
#
_entry.id   AF-A0A3E0H992-F1
#
_cell.length_a   1.000
_cell.length_b   1.000
_cell.length_c   1.000
_cell.angle_alpha   90.00
_cell.angle_beta   90.00
_cell.angle_gamma   90.00
#
_symmetry.space_group_name_H-M   'P 1'
#
loop_
_entity.id
_entity.type
_entity.pdbx_description
1 polymer ?
#
loop_
_entity_poly.entity_id
_entity_poly.type
_entity_poly.pdbx_seq_one_letter_code
_entity_poly.pdbx_strand_id
1 'polypeptide(L)'
;MDATAVEAFRARYRAVIHPRYSGRLHALWIAVAGVSVVAVSVAQLHDVKALEWLVLVVALLLGNVGEYAIHVQLGHRKKRWAKLFYQRHTGDHHSFFTQANMQWQNPRDWRVVLFPAWLIIVVVALIGAPGAWLLNTWGSSNAAWLWLASPAPMCSTKPSTSLIICPMAIGYTGVCRAWRRWRTCIGYIIIAMT
;
A
#
# COMPACT_ATOMS: atom_id res chain seq x y z
N MET A 1 -14.14 -18.68 -8.37
CA MET A 1 -13.24 -19.64 -9.03
C MET A 1 -13.13 -20.85 -8.12
N ASP A 2 -13.22 -22.05 -8.68
CA ASP A 2 -12.87 -23.28 -7.96
C ASP A 2 -11.35 -23.39 -7.80
N ALA A 3 -10.88 -24.35 -7.00
CA ALA A 3 -9.45 -24.52 -6.70
C ALA A 3 -8.61 -24.83 -7.96
N THR A 4 -9.16 -25.59 -8.89
CA THR A 4 -8.50 -25.98 -10.15
C THR A 4 -8.24 -24.77 -11.05
N ALA A 5 -9.21 -23.86 -11.16
CA ALA A 5 -9.07 -22.64 -11.93
C ALA A 5 -8.00 -21.69 -11.35
N VAL A 6 -7.88 -21.63 -10.02
CA VAL A 6 -6.86 -20.82 -9.33
C VAL A 6 -5.46 -21.35 -9.61
N GLU A 7 -5.23 -22.66 -9.47
CA GLU A 7 -3.91 -23.24 -9.71
C GLU A 7 -3.54 -23.15 -11.20
N ALA A 8 -4.50 -23.34 -12.12
CA ALA A 8 -4.28 -23.09 -13.54
C ALA A 8 -3.89 -21.62 -13.82
N PHE A 9 -4.50 -20.65 -13.13
CA PHE A 9 -4.11 -19.25 -13.21
C PHE A 9 -2.69 -19.00 -12.68
N ARG A 10 -2.37 -19.54 -11.49
CA ARG A 10 -1.05 -19.41 -10.87
C ARG A 10 0.05 -19.98 -11.75
N ALA A 11 -0.17 -21.15 -12.37
CA ALA A 11 0.77 -21.76 -13.30
C ALA A 11 1.06 -20.84 -14.50
N ARG A 12 0.01 -20.31 -15.16
CA ARG A 12 0.16 -19.37 -16.27
C ARG A 12 0.83 -18.07 -15.85
N TYR A 13 0.48 -17.51 -14.70
CA TYR A 13 1.09 -16.30 -14.16
C TYR A 13 2.59 -16.49 -13.92
N ARG A 14 2.99 -17.62 -13.33
CA ARG A 14 4.40 -17.94 -13.04
C ARG A 14 5.21 -18.17 -14.30
N ALA A 15 4.62 -18.76 -15.35
CA ALA A 15 5.29 -19.04 -16.62
C ALA A 15 5.78 -17.77 -17.33
N VAL A 16 5.10 -16.63 -17.14
CA VAL A 16 5.50 -15.34 -17.72
C VAL A 16 6.43 -14.51 -16.82
N ILE A 17 6.80 -15.03 -15.64
CA ILE A 17 7.77 -14.36 -14.78
C ILE A 17 9.17 -14.57 -15.36
N HIS A 18 9.86 -13.46 -15.65
CA HIS A 18 11.21 -13.49 -16.20
C HIS A 18 12.13 -14.40 -15.36
N PRO A 19 12.97 -15.25 -15.97
CA PRO A 19 13.79 -16.22 -15.22
C PRO A 19 14.68 -15.56 -14.17
N ARG A 20 15.28 -14.41 -14.50
CA ARG A 20 16.16 -13.63 -13.60
C ARG A 20 15.43 -12.86 -12.49
N TYR A 21 14.10 -12.91 -12.43
CA TYR A 21 13.37 -12.25 -11.36
C TYR A 21 13.61 -12.96 -10.03
N SER A 22 14.06 -12.20 -9.02
CA SER A 22 14.17 -12.65 -7.63
C SER A 22 13.20 -11.85 -6.77
N GLY A 23 12.23 -12.53 -6.16
CA GLY A 23 11.29 -11.89 -5.23
C GLY A 23 11.99 -11.31 -4.01
N ARG A 24 13.02 -12.00 -3.50
CA ARG A 24 13.82 -11.53 -2.36
C ARG A 24 14.54 -10.22 -2.67
N LEU A 25 15.17 -10.13 -3.85
CA LEU A 25 15.82 -8.89 -4.27
C LEU A 25 14.80 -7.76 -4.48
N HIS A 26 13.62 -8.08 -5.01
CA HIS A 26 12.54 -7.10 -5.15
C HIS A 26 12.07 -6.56 -3.78
N ALA A 27 11.84 -7.44 -2.81
CA ALA A 27 11.46 -7.04 -1.46
C ALA A 27 12.56 -6.23 -0.78
N LEU A 28 13.83 -6.65 -0.92
CA LEU A 28 14.97 -5.92 -0.40
C LEU A 28 15.06 -4.52 -0.98
N TRP A 29 14.88 -4.36 -2.30
CA TRP A 29 14.86 -3.06 -2.95
C TRP A 29 13.77 -2.14 -2.36
N ILE A 30 12.54 -2.62 -2.25
CA ILE A 30 11.43 -1.83 -1.69
C ILE A 30 11.74 -1.42 -0.25
N ALA A 31 12.24 -2.35 0.57
CA ALA A 31 12.59 -2.09 1.95
C ALA A 31 13.72 -1.07 2.08
N VAL A 32 14.82 -1.26 1.37
CA VAL A 32 15.98 -0.36 1.40
C VAL A 32 15.60 1.03 0.90
N ALA A 33 14.89 1.13 -0.22
CA ALA A 33 14.47 2.42 -0.76
C ALA A 33 13.53 3.17 0.20
N GLY A 34 12.52 2.48 0.77
CA GLY A 34 11.60 3.08 1.73
C GLY A 34 12.29 3.51 3.03
N VAL A 35 13.09 2.63 3.63
CA VAL A 35 13.86 2.94 4.85
C VAL A 35 14.84 4.08 4.60
N SER A 36 15.48 4.14 3.44
CA SER A 36 16.43 5.21 3.12
C SER A 36 15.75 6.57 3.07
N VAL A 37 14.56 6.66 2.45
CA VAL A 37 13.78 7.92 2.41
C VAL A 37 13.42 8.38 3.82
N VAL A 38 12.95 7.45 4.66
CA VAL A 38 12.61 7.75 6.05
C VAL A 38 13.84 8.16 6.85
N ALA A 39 14.93 7.39 6.78
CA ALA A 39 16.16 7.65 7.53
C ALA A 39 16.79 8.99 7.17
N VAL A 40 16.90 9.29 5.86
CA VAL A 40 17.37 10.59 5.40
C VAL A 40 16.46 11.70 5.92
N SER A 41 15.14 11.57 5.78
CA SER A 41 14.21 12.62 6.22
C SER A 41 14.29 12.88 7.73
N VAL A 42 14.35 11.82 8.54
CA VAL A 42 14.47 11.94 10.00
C VAL A 42 15.81 12.57 10.39
N ALA A 43 16.91 12.24 9.69
CA ALA A 43 18.23 12.81 9.97
C ALA A 43 18.30 14.33 9.74
N GLN A 44 17.36 14.90 8.97
CA GLN A 44 17.31 16.33 8.68
C GLN A 44 16.44 17.12 9.68
N LEU A 45 15.76 16.45 10.61
CA LEU A 45 14.90 17.10 11.59
C LEU A 45 15.73 17.80 12.67
N HIS A 46 15.36 19.03 13.02
CA HIS A 46 16.02 19.82 14.07
C HIS A 46 15.00 20.66 14.84
N ASP A 47 14.97 20.58 16.18
CA ASP A 47 14.05 21.34 17.05
C ASP A 47 12.58 21.31 16.58
N VAL A 48 12.05 20.12 16.30
CA VAL A 48 10.69 19.92 15.79
C VAL A 48 9.64 20.43 16.78
N LYS A 49 8.81 21.37 16.36
CA LYS A 49 7.73 21.93 17.18
C LYS A 49 6.58 20.94 17.31
N ALA A 50 5.87 20.96 18.43
CA ALA A 50 4.73 20.07 18.68
C ALA A 50 3.68 20.08 17.56
N LEU A 51 3.39 21.25 16.97
CA LEU A 51 2.43 21.36 15.86
C LEU A 51 2.94 20.77 14.54
N GLU A 52 4.25 20.71 14.30
CA GLU A 52 4.81 20.16 13.05
C GLU A 52 4.54 18.65 12.95
N TRP A 53 4.45 17.94 14.08
CA TRP A 53 4.05 16.54 14.10
C TRP A 53 2.66 16.27 13.53
N LEU A 54 1.77 17.27 13.48
CA LEU A 54 0.48 17.13 12.79
C LEU A 54 0.65 16.84 11.31
N VAL A 55 1.76 17.27 10.69
CA VAL A 55 2.05 16.98 9.28
C VAL A 55 2.19 15.48 9.06
N LEU A 56 2.87 14.76 9.96
CA LEU A 56 3.00 13.30 9.87
C LEU A 56 1.63 12.62 9.95
N VAL A 57 0.76 13.06 10.88
CA VAL A 57 -0.61 12.53 11.02
C VAL A 57 -1.44 12.80 9.78
N VAL A 58 -1.41 14.04 9.27
CA VAL A 58 -2.14 14.44 8.05
C VAL A 58 -1.64 13.67 6.84
N ALA A 59 -0.33 13.49 6.68
CA ALA A 59 0.25 12.75 5.57
C ALA A 59 -0.20 11.28 5.57
N LEU A 60 -0.21 10.63 6.74
CA LEU A 60 -0.72 9.27 6.90
C LEU A 60 -2.22 9.16 6.56
N LEU A 61 -3.04 10.14 6.99
CA LEU A 61 -4.46 10.18 6.67
C LEU A 61 -4.70 10.37 5.16
N LEU A 62 -4.02 11.34 4.55
CA LEU A 62 -4.11 11.60 3.10
C LEU A 62 -3.66 10.39 2.30
N GLY A 63 -2.57 9.75 2.71
CA GLY A 63 -2.09 8.51 2.10
C GLY A 63 -3.12 7.40 2.17
N ASN A 64 -3.73 7.17 3.33
CA ASN A 64 -4.73 6.10 3.52
C ASN A 64 -5.99 6.34 2.67
N VAL A 65 -6.52 7.56 2.71
CA VAL A 65 -7.69 7.95 1.91
C VAL A 65 -7.38 7.86 0.42
N GLY A 66 -6.20 8.34 0.01
CA GLY A 66 -5.71 8.28 -1.36
C GLY A 66 -5.57 6.84 -1.86
N GLU A 67 -4.93 5.96 -1.09
CA GLU A 67 -4.79 4.54 -1.42
C GLU A 67 -6.17 3.89 -1.56
N TYR A 68 -7.07 4.09 -0.58
CA TYR A 68 -8.42 3.55 -0.64
C TYR A 68 -9.17 4.02 -1.88
N ALA A 69 -9.14 5.32 -2.19
CA ALA A 69 -9.79 5.89 -3.35
C ALA A 69 -9.23 5.32 -4.65
N ILE A 70 -7.90 5.28 -4.79
CA ILE A 70 -7.21 4.71 -5.95
C ILE A 70 -7.57 3.23 -6.11
N HIS A 71 -7.50 2.46 -5.03
CA HIS A 71 -7.78 1.03 -5.01
C HIS A 71 -9.22 0.73 -5.47
N VAL A 72 -10.22 1.41 -4.88
CA VAL A 72 -11.63 1.19 -5.23
C VAL A 72 -11.96 1.73 -6.62
N GLN A 73 -11.44 2.90 -7.00
CA GLN A 73 -11.82 3.54 -8.25
C GLN A 73 -11.05 3.04 -9.46
N LEU A 74 -9.78 2.70 -9.31
CA LEU A 74 -8.87 2.37 -10.41
C LEU A 74 -8.49 0.89 -10.40
N GLY A 75 -8.37 0.29 -9.23
CA GLY A 75 -7.99 -1.12 -9.08
C GLY A 75 -9.14 -2.06 -9.40
N HIS A 76 -10.37 -1.66 -9.07
CA HIS A 76 -11.58 -2.47 -9.22
C HIS A 76 -12.52 -2.03 -10.34
N ARG A 77 -12.24 -0.92 -11.03
CA ARG A 77 -13.03 -0.48 -12.20
C ARG A 77 -12.14 -0.36 -13.42
N LYS A 78 -12.55 -0.97 -14.53
CA LYS A 78 -11.82 -0.88 -15.80
C LYS A 78 -11.91 0.55 -16.34
N LYS A 79 -10.83 1.31 -16.27
CA LYS A 79 -10.69 2.64 -16.93
C LYS A 79 -9.55 2.58 -17.94
N ARG A 80 -9.72 3.21 -19.11
CA ARG A 80 -8.72 3.18 -20.20
C ARG A 80 -7.33 3.65 -19.74
N TRP A 81 -7.28 4.73 -18.98
CA TRP A 81 -6.04 5.33 -18.47
C TRP A 81 -5.45 4.63 -17.23
N ALA A 82 -6.20 3.73 -16.58
CA ALA A 82 -5.74 2.97 -15.41
C ALA A 82 -5.66 1.45 -15.68
N LYS A 83 -5.61 1.05 -16.96
CA LYS A 83 -5.67 -0.36 -17.38
C LYS A 83 -4.58 -1.22 -16.71
N LEU A 84 -3.36 -0.70 -16.59
CA LEU A 84 -2.24 -1.42 -15.96
C LEU A 84 -2.49 -1.68 -14.47
N PHE A 85 -3.01 -0.70 -13.74
CA PHE A 85 -3.33 -0.85 -12.32
C PHE A 85 -4.49 -1.83 -12.12
N TYR A 86 -5.56 -1.70 -12.90
CA TYR A 86 -6.66 -2.68 -12.88
C TYR A 86 -6.16 -4.11 -13.18
N GLN A 87 -5.32 -4.27 -14.21
CA GLN A 87 -4.77 -5.56 -14.59
C GLN A 87 -3.94 -6.17 -13.47
N ARG A 88 -3.02 -5.42 -12.85
CA ARG A 88 -2.24 -5.93 -11.71
C ARG A 88 -3.09 -6.22 -10.48
N HIS A 89 -4.09 -5.37 -10.22
CA HIS A 89 -4.91 -5.48 -9.03
C HIS A 89 -6.01 -6.53 -9.16
N THR A 90 -7.04 -6.25 -9.95
CA THR A 90 -8.15 -7.19 -10.13
C THR A 90 -7.77 -8.36 -11.04
N GLY A 91 -6.96 -8.11 -12.08
CA GLY A 91 -6.58 -9.16 -13.03
C GLY A 91 -5.62 -10.18 -12.42
N ASP A 92 -4.52 -9.73 -11.82
CA ASP A 92 -3.48 -10.61 -11.29
C ASP A 92 -3.72 -10.93 -9.81
N HIS A 93 -3.73 -9.92 -8.92
CA HIS A 93 -3.78 -10.15 -7.47
C HIS A 93 -5.05 -10.87 -7.00
N HIS A 94 -6.24 -10.41 -7.40
CA HIS A 94 -7.51 -11.05 -7.04
C HIS A 94 -7.77 -12.39 -7.74
N SER A 95 -7.08 -12.68 -8.84
CA SER A 95 -7.14 -14.00 -9.47
C SER A 95 -6.13 -14.98 -8.85
N PHE A 96 -5.01 -14.46 -8.33
CA PHE A 96 -3.96 -15.27 -7.69
C PHE A 96 -4.33 -15.69 -6.26
N PHE A 97 -5.08 -14.83 -5.55
CA PHE A 97 -5.52 -15.06 -4.17
C PHE A 97 -7.03 -15.12 -4.09
N THR A 98 -7.56 -16.23 -3.56
CA THR A 98 -8.98 -16.39 -3.30
C THR A 98 -9.24 -16.48 -1.81
N GLN A 99 -10.50 -16.29 -1.40
CA GLN A 99 -10.87 -16.39 0.01
C GLN A 99 -10.48 -17.73 0.65
N ALA A 100 -10.46 -18.82 -0.12
CA ALA A 100 -10.08 -20.15 0.35
C ALA A 100 -8.57 -20.43 0.23
N ASN A 101 -7.83 -19.69 -0.61
CA ASN A 101 -6.42 -19.92 -0.88
C ASN A 101 -5.68 -18.57 -1.03
N MET A 102 -5.21 -18.05 0.11
CA MET A 102 -4.50 -16.76 0.22
C MET A 102 -2.97 -16.92 0.31
N GLN A 103 -2.46 -18.15 0.41
CA GLN A 103 -1.03 -18.38 0.60
C GLN A 103 -0.29 -18.30 -0.73
N TRP A 104 0.88 -17.68 -0.71
CA TRP A 104 1.90 -17.82 -1.75
C TRP A 104 2.73 -19.09 -1.50
N GLN A 105 3.34 -19.67 -2.53
CA GLN A 105 4.07 -20.94 -2.42
C GLN A 105 5.59 -20.77 -2.52
N ASN A 106 6.06 -19.76 -3.26
CA ASN A 106 7.49 -19.52 -3.41
C ASN A 106 7.80 -18.01 -3.56
N PRO A 107 9.05 -17.55 -3.36
CA PRO A 107 9.40 -16.14 -3.45
C PRO A 107 9.12 -15.48 -4.82
N ARG A 108 9.01 -16.23 -5.93
CA ARG A 108 8.65 -15.63 -7.22
C ARG A 108 7.21 -15.08 -7.22
N ASP A 109 6.35 -15.65 -6.38
CA ASP A 109 4.97 -15.18 -6.18
C ASP A 109 4.94 -13.77 -5.55
N TRP A 110 6.02 -13.31 -4.93
CA TRP A 110 6.07 -11.96 -4.36
C TRP A 110 5.91 -10.88 -5.43
N ARG A 111 6.08 -11.19 -6.73
CA ARG A 111 5.78 -10.27 -7.84
C ARG A 111 4.32 -9.82 -7.89
N VAL A 112 3.38 -10.69 -7.47
CA VAL A 112 1.94 -10.38 -7.44
C VAL A 112 1.51 -9.71 -6.13
N VAL A 113 2.31 -9.85 -5.08
CA VAL A 113 2.07 -9.25 -3.77
C VAL A 113 2.63 -7.83 -3.70
N LEU A 114 3.88 -7.66 -4.15
CA LEU A 114 4.60 -6.40 -4.07
C LEU A 114 4.17 -5.44 -5.19
N PHE A 115 4.12 -4.16 -4.87
CA PHE A 115 4.07 -3.11 -5.89
C PHE A 115 5.28 -3.20 -6.82
N PRO A 116 5.18 -2.73 -8.08
CA PRO A 116 6.33 -2.64 -8.95
C PRO A 116 7.48 -1.84 -8.31
N ALA A 117 8.71 -2.35 -8.40
CA ALA A 117 9.91 -1.75 -7.79
C ALA A 117 10.10 -0.26 -8.10
N TRP A 118 9.74 0.18 -9.31
CA TRP A 118 9.85 1.57 -9.75
C TRP A 118 8.78 2.48 -9.14
N LEU A 119 7.67 1.93 -8.62
CA LEU A 119 6.55 2.72 -8.14
C LEU A 119 6.93 3.55 -6.91
N ILE A 120 7.85 3.07 -6.08
CA ILE A 120 8.35 3.85 -4.94
C ILE A 120 9.00 5.16 -5.39
N ILE A 121 9.77 5.13 -6.48
CA ILE A 121 10.43 6.32 -7.05
C ILE A 121 9.36 7.29 -7.56
N VAL A 122 8.34 6.77 -8.27
CA VAL A 122 7.26 7.60 -8.81
C VAL A 122 6.42 8.25 -7.71
N VAL A 123 6.11 7.51 -6.64
CA VAL A 123 5.37 8.07 -5.49
C VAL A 123 6.20 9.15 -4.79
N VAL A 124 7.49 8.90 -4.56
CA VAL A 124 8.39 9.91 -3.98
C VAL A 124 8.50 11.13 -4.90
N ALA A 125 8.68 10.95 -6.21
CA ALA A 125 8.87 12.07 -7.14
C ALA A 125 7.60 12.89 -7.40
N LEU A 126 6.43 12.25 -7.46
CA LEU A 126 5.17 12.92 -7.85
C LEU A 126 4.27 13.31 -6.68
N ILE A 127 4.47 12.73 -5.50
CA ILE A 127 3.65 13.01 -4.30
C ILE A 127 4.55 13.50 -3.16
N GLY A 128 5.60 12.74 -2.86
CA GLY A 128 6.56 13.07 -1.79
C GLY A 128 7.21 14.43 -2.00
N ALA A 129 7.98 14.59 -3.07
CA ALA A 129 8.77 15.78 -3.35
C ALA A 129 7.93 17.04 -3.58
N PRO A 130 6.81 17.02 -4.33
CA PRO A 130 5.97 18.20 -4.47
C PRO A 130 5.30 18.61 -3.16
N GLY A 131 4.84 17.65 -2.35
CA GLY A 131 4.29 17.93 -1.02
C GLY A 131 5.34 18.50 -0.06
N ALA A 132 6.55 17.94 -0.07
CA ALA A 132 7.68 18.45 0.70
C ALA A 132 8.06 19.88 0.27
N TRP A 133 8.12 20.13 -1.04
CA TRP A 133 8.39 21.45 -1.58
C TRP A 133 7.34 22.48 -1.14
N LEU A 134 6.05 22.15 -1.23
CA LEU A 134 4.96 23.03 -0.76
C LEU A 134 5.09 23.33 0.75
N LEU A 135 5.30 22.30 1.57
CA LEU A 135 5.43 22.44 3.02
C LEU A 135 6.70 23.19 3.43
N ASN A 136 7.80 23.03 2.70
CA ASN A 136 9.02 23.81 2.94
C ASN A 136 8.82 25.28 2.58
N THR A 137 8.08 25.56 1.49
CA THR A 137 7.87 26.92 1.00
C THR A 137 6.93 27.70 1.92
N TRP A 138 5.86 27.07 2.43
CA TRP A 138 4.78 27.76 3.16
C TRP A 138 4.72 27.42 4.66
N GLY A 139 5.56 26.49 5.12
CA GLY A 139 5.63 26.05 6.51
C GLY A 139 7.06 26.09 7.02
N SER A 140 7.70 24.93 7.09
CA SER A 140 9.06 24.79 7.59
C SER A 140 9.76 23.60 6.95
N SER A 141 11.09 23.56 7.05
CA SER A 141 11.87 22.39 6.60
C SER A 141 11.52 21.14 7.41
N ASN A 142 11.24 21.26 8.71
CA ASN A 142 10.77 20.13 9.52
C ASN A 142 9.44 19.57 8.99
N ALA A 143 8.48 20.43 8.61
CA ALA A 143 7.23 19.98 8.01
C ALA A 143 7.46 19.20 6.71
N ALA A 144 8.37 19.68 5.84
CA ALA A 144 8.73 18.98 4.62
C ALA A 144 9.39 17.62 4.87
N TRP A 145 10.31 17.54 5.83
CA TRP A 145 10.95 16.29 6.20
C TRP A 145 10.00 15.32 6.88
N LEU A 146 9.07 15.79 7.73
CA LEU A 146 8.02 14.95 8.33
C LEU A 146 7.06 14.41 7.27
N TRP A 147 6.77 15.16 6.22
CA TRP A 147 6.00 14.68 5.07
C TRP A 147 6.71 13.55 4.34
N LEU A 148 8.00 13.69 4.03
CA LEU A 148 8.79 12.64 3.38
C LEU A 148 9.07 11.44 4.28
N ALA A 149 9.22 11.68 5.59
CA ALA A 149 9.38 10.64 6.60
C ALA A 149 8.10 9.85 6.82
N SER A 150 6.94 10.40 6.46
CA SER A 150 5.69 9.65 6.52
C SER A 150 5.78 8.50 5.52
N PRO A 151 5.80 7.23 5.98
CA PRO A 151 5.63 6.14 5.05
C PRO A 151 4.23 6.35 4.48
N ALA A 152 4.11 6.51 3.16
CA ALA A 152 2.82 6.32 2.51
C ALA A 152 2.26 5.01 3.09
N PRO A 153 1.05 4.99 3.64
CA PRO A 153 0.54 3.78 4.24
C PRO A 153 0.57 2.70 3.17
N MET A 154 1.45 1.72 3.38
CA MET A 154 1.47 0.47 2.62
C MET A 154 0.70 -0.61 3.40
N CYS A 155 -0.04 -0.19 4.43
CA CYS A 155 -0.99 -1.02 5.15
C CYS A 155 -2.36 -0.86 4.49
N SER A 156 -2.61 -1.66 3.46
CA SER A 156 -3.97 -2.13 3.22
C SER A 156 -4.37 -2.93 4.46
N THR A 157 -4.91 -2.23 5.46
CA THR A 157 -5.44 -2.84 6.65
C THR A 157 -6.62 -3.71 6.20
N LYS A 158 -6.42 -5.02 6.08
CA LYS A 158 -7.45 -5.88 6.61
C LYS A 158 -7.54 -5.56 8.09
N PRO A 159 -8.73 -5.25 8.64
CA PRO A 159 -8.88 -4.95 10.05
C PRO A 159 -8.73 -6.26 10.82
N SER A 160 -7.50 -6.63 11.09
CA SER A 160 -7.03 -7.53 12.14
C SER A 160 -5.53 -7.69 11.90
N THR A 161 -4.75 -7.50 12.95
CA THR A 161 -3.27 -7.63 13.02
C THR A 161 -2.50 -6.34 12.68
N SER A 162 -2.45 -5.46 13.68
CA SER A 162 -1.29 -4.62 13.95
C SER A 162 -0.03 -5.49 14.18
N LEU A 163 1.15 -4.87 14.03
CA LEU A 163 2.51 -5.37 14.27
C LEU A 163 3.26 -5.88 13.02
N ILE A 164 4.11 -4.99 12.50
CA ILE A 164 5.58 -5.16 12.46
C ILE A 164 6.01 -6.64 12.37
N ILE A 165 6.44 -7.04 11.17
CA ILE A 165 7.10 -8.34 10.90
C ILE A 165 6.18 -9.53 11.18
N CYS A 166 5.49 -10.00 10.14
CA CYS A 166 4.76 -11.27 10.14
C CYS A 166 5.62 -12.41 10.69
N PRO A 167 5.32 -12.97 11.89
CA PRO A 167 5.70 -14.34 12.16
C PRO A 167 4.65 -15.25 11.49
N MET A 168 5.16 -16.36 10.98
CA MET A 168 4.50 -17.66 10.79
C MET A 168 2.99 -17.76 11.00
N ALA A 169 2.34 -18.30 9.97
CA ALA A 169 1.25 -19.29 10.05
C ALA A 169 0.28 -19.18 11.23
N ILE A 170 -0.97 -18.75 10.97
CA ILE A 170 -2.19 -19.36 11.53
C ILE A 170 -3.33 -19.03 10.55
N GLY A 171 -4.19 -20.02 10.31
CA GLY A 171 -5.31 -19.94 9.39
C GLY A 171 -6.44 -19.01 9.85
N TYR A 172 -7.59 -19.21 9.22
CA TYR A 172 -8.93 -18.73 9.55
C TYR A 172 -9.60 -17.71 8.61
N THR A 173 -10.91 -17.93 8.58
CA THR A 173 -11.91 -17.70 7.56
C THR A 173 -12.74 -16.47 7.88
N GLY A 174 -13.09 -15.68 6.85
CA GLY A 174 -14.31 -14.86 6.84
C GLY A 174 -14.16 -13.40 7.29
N VAL A 175 -13.81 -12.49 6.37
CA VAL A 175 -13.81 -11.03 6.61
C VAL A 175 -14.55 -10.24 5.51
N CYS A 176 -15.07 -10.88 4.47
CA CYS A 176 -15.78 -10.19 3.37
C CYS A 176 -17.13 -9.56 3.77
N ARG A 177 -17.61 -9.74 5.01
CA ARG A 177 -18.86 -9.11 5.50
C ARG A 177 -18.65 -7.82 6.31
N ALA A 178 -17.44 -7.54 6.81
CA ALA A 178 -17.17 -6.39 7.67
C ALA A 178 -17.11 -5.05 6.91
N TRP A 179 -16.67 -5.06 5.66
CA TRP A 179 -16.48 -3.82 4.88
C TRP A 179 -17.76 -3.20 4.31
N ARG A 180 -18.86 -3.96 4.22
CA ARG A 180 -20.17 -3.41 3.84
C ARG A 180 -20.74 -2.48 4.94
N ARG A 181 -20.17 -2.52 6.15
CA ARG A 181 -20.55 -1.74 7.34
C ARG A 181 -19.71 -0.46 7.55
N TRP A 182 -18.66 -0.24 6.77
CA TRP A 182 -17.91 1.03 6.83
C TRP A 182 -18.71 2.23 6.29
N ARG A 183 -19.68 1.97 5.39
CA ARG A 183 -20.67 2.97 4.96
C ARG A 183 -21.60 3.44 6.08
N THR A 184 -21.82 2.64 7.13
CA THR A 184 -22.70 3.00 8.25
C THR A 184 -21.96 3.65 9.41
N CYS A 185 -20.65 3.47 9.56
CA CYS A 185 -19.89 4.09 10.65
C CYS A 185 -19.65 5.61 10.44
N ILE A 186 -19.45 6.08 9.21
CA ILE A 186 -19.41 7.53 8.93
C ILE A 186 -20.78 8.18 9.15
N GLY A 187 -21.87 7.44 8.89
CA GLY A 187 -23.23 7.91 9.22
C GLY A 187 -23.46 8.10 10.72
N TYR A 188 -22.86 7.25 11.57
CA TYR A 188 -22.99 7.36 13.03
C TYR A 188 -22.24 8.55 13.65
N ILE A 189 -21.11 8.97 13.05
CA ILE A 189 -20.37 10.15 13.53
C ILE A 189 -21.11 11.45 13.18
N ILE A 190 -21.87 11.47 12.07
CA ILE A 190 -22.66 12.64 11.67
C ILE A 190 -23.96 12.76 12.49
N ILE A 191 -24.59 11.65 12.86
CA ILE A 191 -25.83 11.66 13.68
C ILE A 191 -25.54 11.93 15.16
N ALA A 192 -24.34 11.63 15.67
CA ALA A 192 -23.96 11.88 17.06
C ALA A 192 -23.55 13.34 17.35
N MET A 193 -23.57 14.23 16.35
CA MET A 193 -23.25 15.66 16.49
C MET A 193 -24.43 16.60 16.14
N THR A 194 -25.64 16.05 16.11
CA THR A 194 -26.94 16.78 16.11
C THR A 194 -27.78 16.27 17.26
#